data_AF-Q6FV15-F1
#
_entry.id   AF-Q6FV15-F1
#
_cell.length_a   1.000
_cell.length_b   1.000
_cell.length_c   1.000
_cell.angle_alpha   90.00
_cell.angle_beta   90.00
_cell.angle_gamma   90.00
#
_symmetry.space_group_name_H-M   'P 1'
#
loop_
_entity.id
_entity.type
_entity.pdbx_description
1 polymer ?
#
loop_
_entity_poly.entity_id
_entity_poly.type
_entity_poly.pdbx_seq_one_letter_code
_entity_poly.pdbx_strand_id
1 'polypeptide(L)'
;MEYVPPQQLDSNIFFGSLATLTEPHTLQQRNIRFFIGVGISNHVFANAYEMLSKPYNDELVMVNFEDEMMMTQDYNTTFNDETNELISKYHRNNTQLLQQLLDGKNNTLGSNIHDLLTPPVTPISSSRSGRYSYLDEDVIPNSTLGTKVHSNTFRKSHLEKFKVFNELISLFKSMESNNNILILSEFGNDYELMTLLISIIMKKDPSVSVMDALQFVKSSRYSDEPIVKEEQIIWSSGLINYHEFVRASGMFWGLGSTMGQKLGSPTRMNKKNRVNEEAMHDGIISPSAKPATADGCLQRKIASCKRVRI
;
A
#
# COMPACT_ATOMS: atom_id res chain seq x y z
N MET A 1 5.16 9.26 -29.60
CA MET A 1 5.39 9.96 -28.33
C MET A 1 6.89 10.02 -28.12
N GLU A 2 7.41 11.15 -27.67
CA GLU A 2 8.83 11.28 -27.32
C GLU A 2 9.12 10.46 -26.06
N TYR A 3 10.25 9.74 -26.05
CA TYR A 3 10.66 8.95 -24.89
C TYR A 3 11.05 9.88 -23.75
N VAL A 4 10.45 9.64 -22.57
CA VAL A 4 10.81 10.34 -21.33
C VAL A 4 11.44 9.32 -20.37
N PRO A 5 12.73 9.49 -20.00
CA PRO A 5 13.40 8.55 -19.13
C PRO A 5 12.77 8.53 -17.73
N PRO A 6 12.81 7.37 -17.04
CA PRO A 6 12.33 7.29 -15.67
C PRO A 6 13.17 8.19 -14.76
N GLN A 7 12.49 8.88 -13.85
CA GLN A 7 13.09 9.65 -12.76
C GLN A 7 13.37 8.71 -11.59
N GLN A 8 14.35 9.05 -10.75
CA GLN A 8 14.82 8.17 -9.69
C GLN A 8 14.51 8.79 -8.32
N LEU A 9 13.75 8.07 -7.49
CA LEU A 9 13.43 8.48 -6.12
C LEU A 9 14.48 7.96 -5.13
N ASP A 10 14.89 6.70 -5.27
CA ASP A 10 15.97 6.08 -4.52
C ASP A 10 16.74 5.06 -5.38
N SER A 11 17.67 4.29 -4.80
CA SER A 11 18.50 3.32 -5.54
C SER A 11 17.70 2.28 -6.32
N ASN A 12 16.48 1.94 -5.90
CA ASN A 12 15.68 0.86 -6.45
C ASN A 12 14.29 1.29 -6.93
N ILE A 13 13.91 2.55 -6.68
CA ILE A 13 12.59 3.09 -7.01
C ILE A 13 12.75 4.19 -8.06
N PHE A 14 12.15 3.92 -9.20
CA PHE A 14 11.96 4.82 -10.31
C PHE A 14 10.51 5.25 -10.40
N PHE A 15 10.26 6.40 -11.02
CA PHE A 15 8.92 6.88 -11.31
C PHE A 15 8.87 7.64 -12.64
N GLY A 16 7.69 7.71 -13.25
CA GLY A 16 7.52 8.39 -14.53
C GLY A 16 6.08 8.39 -15.04
N SER A 17 5.93 8.80 -16.30
CA SER A 17 4.67 8.73 -17.03
C SER A 17 4.58 7.44 -17.83
N LEU A 18 3.39 7.12 -18.35
CA LEU A 18 3.21 6.00 -19.29
C LEU A 18 4.13 6.09 -20.52
N ALA A 19 4.54 7.29 -20.94
CA ALA A 19 5.48 7.47 -22.05
C ALA A 19 6.85 6.81 -21.79
N THR A 20 7.22 6.59 -20.52
CA THR A 20 8.44 5.86 -20.13
C THR A 20 8.45 4.41 -20.60
N LEU A 21 7.27 3.82 -20.87
CA LEU A 21 7.16 2.44 -21.34
C LEU A 21 7.48 2.22 -22.83
N THR A 22 7.73 3.30 -23.57
CA THR A 22 8.00 3.23 -25.02
C THR A 22 9.34 2.56 -25.38
N GLU A 23 10.28 2.49 -24.44
CA GLU A 23 11.62 1.91 -24.65
C GLU A 23 11.88 0.73 -23.70
N PRO A 24 11.26 -0.45 -23.92
CA PRO A 24 11.37 -1.60 -23.02
C PRO A 24 12.81 -2.05 -22.77
N HIS A 25 13.68 -1.95 -23.77
CA HIS A 25 15.09 -2.32 -23.65
C HIS A 25 15.82 -1.48 -22.59
N THR A 26 15.53 -0.18 -22.52
CA THR A 26 16.11 0.71 -21.50
C THR A 26 15.64 0.34 -20.09
N LEU A 27 14.39 -0.12 -19.95
CA LEU A 27 13.85 -0.57 -18.68
C LEU A 27 14.51 -1.88 -18.20
N GLN A 28 14.79 -2.79 -19.14
CA GLN A 28 15.52 -4.04 -18.88
C GLN A 28 16.97 -3.79 -18.48
N GLN A 29 17.66 -2.87 -19.15
CA GLN A 29 19.03 -2.47 -18.79
C GLN A 29 19.11 -1.90 -17.37
N ARG A 30 18.04 -1.23 -16.92
CA ARG A 30 17.89 -0.74 -15.55
C ARG A 30 17.37 -1.80 -14.59
N ASN A 31 17.23 -3.05 -15.01
CA ASN A 31 16.67 -4.16 -14.24
C ASN A 31 15.32 -3.84 -13.58
N ILE A 32 14.47 -3.07 -14.26
CA ILE A 32 13.12 -2.78 -13.78
C ILE A 32 12.25 -3.99 -14.06
N ARG A 33 11.79 -4.66 -13.00
CA ARG A 33 10.98 -5.90 -13.07
C ARG A 33 9.60 -5.73 -12.46
N PHE A 34 9.43 -4.74 -11.59
CA PHE A 34 8.19 -4.44 -10.91
C PHE A 34 7.62 -3.12 -11.43
N PHE A 35 6.35 -3.13 -11.84
CA PHE A 35 5.65 -1.97 -12.36
C PHE A 35 4.42 -1.70 -11.51
N ILE A 36 4.26 -0.46 -11.08
CA ILE A 36 3.10 -0.01 -10.30
C ILE A 36 2.40 1.11 -11.06
N GLY A 37 1.26 0.82 -11.66
CA GLY A 37 0.38 1.83 -12.23
C GLY A 37 -0.42 2.54 -11.15
N VAL A 38 -0.63 3.85 -11.30
CA VAL A 38 -1.40 4.67 -10.35
C VAL A 38 -2.29 5.62 -11.14
N GLY A 39 -3.60 5.53 -10.94
CA GLY A 39 -4.57 6.36 -11.65
C GLY A 39 -4.66 6.03 -13.15
N ILE A 40 -4.23 4.84 -13.56
CA ILE A 40 -4.27 4.37 -14.95
C ILE A 40 -5.42 3.36 -15.08
N SER A 41 -6.22 3.44 -16.14
CA SER A 41 -7.27 2.44 -16.39
C SER A 41 -6.66 1.06 -16.67
N ASN A 42 -7.35 -0.01 -16.26
CA ASN A 42 -6.84 -1.37 -16.51
C ASN A 42 -6.69 -1.66 -18.01
N HIS A 43 -7.52 -1.07 -18.87
CA HIS A 43 -7.35 -1.18 -20.32
C HIS A 43 -5.99 -0.63 -20.79
N VAL A 44 -5.63 0.59 -20.40
CA VAL A 44 -4.36 1.21 -20.81
C VAL A 44 -3.18 0.41 -20.25
N PHE A 45 -3.28 -0.04 -18.99
CA PHE A 45 -2.20 -0.78 -18.37
C PHE A 45 -2.08 -2.23 -18.88
N ALA A 46 -3.17 -2.85 -19.33
CA ALA A 46 -3.15 -4.15 -19.99
C ALA A 46 -2.52 -4.07 -21.39
N ASN A 47 -2.76 -2.99 -22.15
CA ASN A 47 -2.04 -2.72 -23.41
C ASN A 47 -0.53 -2.56 -23.16
N ALA A 48 -0.15 -1.81 -22.12
CA ALA A 48 1.23 -1.70 -21.71
C ALA A 48 1.85 -3.06 -21.34
N TYR A 49 1.11 -3.91 -20.61
CA TYR A 49 1.54 -5.27 -20.30
C TYR A 49 1.77 -6.11 -21.57
N GLU A 50 0.88 -6.04 -22.57
CA GLU A 50 1.10 -6.76 -23.82
C GLU A 50 2.38 -6.33 -24.54
N MET A 51 2.67 -5.03 -24.56
CA MET A 51 3.91 -4.49 -25.13
C MET A 51 5.17 -4.96 -24.38
N LEU A 52 5.12 -5.02 -23.05
CA LEU A 52 6.26 -5.36 -22.20
C LEU A 52 6.46 -6.87 -22.00
N SER A 53 5.39 -7.66 -22.08
CA SER A 53 5.42 -9.11 -21.78
C SER A 53 6.46 -9.86 -22.62
N LYS A 54 6.53 -9.60 -23.93
CA LYS A 54 7.44 -10.28 -24.85
C LYS A 54 8.91 -9.97 -24.56
N PRO A 55 9.36 -8.70 -24.46
CA PRO A 55 10.74 -8.40 -24.09
C PRO A 55 11.16 -9.09 -22.79
N TYR A 56 10.25 -9.15 -21.80
CA TYR A 56 10.52 -9.69 -20.48
C TYR A 56 10.28 -11.20 -20.35
N ASN A 57 9.89 -11.92 -21.41
CA ASN A 57 9.50 -13.33 -21.36
C ASN A 57 8.44 -13.63 -20.27
N ASP A 58 7.49 -12.72 -20.07
CA ASP A 58 6.49 -12.77 -18.98
C ASP A 58 7.08 -12.74 -17.55
N GLU A 59 8.37 -12.47 -17.38
CA GLU A 59 9.07 -12.34 -16.09
C GLU A 59 9.07 -10.89 -15.58
N LEU A 60 7.87 -10.31 -15.51
CA LEU A 60 7.64 -9.00 -14.91
C LEU A 60 6.35 -9.04 -14.09
N VAL A 61 6.23 -8.16 -13.09
CA VAL A 61 5.01 -8.05 -12.29
C VAL A 61 4.47 -6.64 -12.38
N MET A 62 3.23 -6.51 -12.85
CA MET A 62 2.49 -5.26 -12.97
C MET A 62 1.29 -5.26 -12.04
N VAL A 63 1.24 -4.27 -11.16
CA VAL A 63 0.12 -4.00 -10.26
C VAL A 63 -0.44 -2.62 -10.52
N ASN A 64 -1.75 -2.44 -10.38
CA ASN A 64 -2.40 -1.17 -10.68
C ASN A 64 -3.20 -0.65 -9.48
N PHE A 65 -3.04 0.62 -9.14
CA PHE A 65 -3.88 1.34 -8.19
C PHE A 65 -4.88 2.19 -8.96
N GLU A 66 -6.03 1.59 -9.22
CA GLU A 66 -7.11 2.19 -9.99
C GLU A 66 -7.97 3.11 -9.11
N ASP A 67 -8.34 4.27 -9.64
CA ASP A 67 -9.27 5.17 -8.97
C ASP A 67 -10.70 4.57 -9.01
N GLU A 68 -11.39 4.60 -7.87
CA GLU A 68 -12.78 4.15 -7.76
C GLU A 68 -13.69 4.88 -8.76
N MET A 69 -13.38 6.14 -9.10
CA MET A 69 -14.19 6.93 -10.03
C MET A 69 -14.11 6.46 -11.50
N MET A 70 -13.01 5.81 -11.91
CA MET A 70 -12.81 5.38 -13.31
C MET A 70 -13.68 4.18 -13.71
N MET A 71 -14.20 3.42 -12.74
CA MET A 71 -15.11 2.28 -12.97
C MET A 71 -16.40 2.64 -13.71
N THR A 72 -16.91 3.85 -13.51
CA THR A 72 -18.19 4.25 -14.11
C THR A 72 -18.09 4.50 -15.62
N GLN A 73 -16.88 4.72 -16.14
CA GLN A 73 -16.67 4.86 -17.57
C GLN A 73 -16.52 3.48 -18.22
N ASP A 74 -15.68 2.62 -17.65
CA ASP A 74 -15.36 1.31 -18.23
C ASP A 74 -16.54 0.34 -18.27
N TYR A 75 -17.45 0.36 -17.29
CA TYR A 75 -18.63 -0.51 -17.30
C TYR A 75 -19.73 -0.07 -18.29
N ASN A 76 -19.75 1.20 -18.68
CA ASN A 76 -20.75 1.73 -19.61
C ASN A 76 -20.28 1.71 -21.07
N THR A 77 -18.99 1.56 -21.31
CA THR A 77 -18.42 1.24 -22.62
C THR A 77 -18.44 -0.25 -22.83
N THR A 78 -19.29 -0.73 -23.75
CA THR A 78 -19.22 -2.09 -24.27
C THR A 78 -17.89 -2.26 -25.00
N PHE A 79 -16.84 -2.66 -24.28
CA PHE A 79 -15.58 -3.03 -24.90
C PHE A 79 -15.79 -4.22 -25.83
N ASN A 80 -15.02 -4.26 -26.93
CA ASN A 80 -15.02 -5.44 -27.79
C ASN A 80 -14.45 -6.66 -27.05
N ASP A 81 -14.76 -7.87 -27.55
CA ASP A 81 -14.33 -9.12 -26.92
C ASP A 81 -12.80 -9.21 -26.78
N GLU A 82 -12.05 -8.67 -27.74
CA GLU A 82 -10.58 -8.61 -27.73
C GLU A 82 -10.03 -7.81 -26.53
N THR A 83 -10.61 -6.66 -26.22
CA THR A 83 -10.20 -5.84 -25.06
C THR A 83 -10.45 -6.57 -23.75
N ASN A 84 -11.58 -7.25 -23.63
CA ASN A 84 -11.91 -8.02 -22.44
C ASN A 84 -10.96 -9.21 -22.25
N GLU A 85 -10.54 -9.86 -23.34
CA GLU A 85 -9.54 -10.93 -23.31
C GLU A 85 -8.18 -10.40 -22.86
N LEU A 86 -7.74 -9.25 -23.40
CA LEU A 86 -6.49 -8.60 -23.02
C LEU A 86 -6.44 -8.26 -21.53
N ILE A 87 -7.49 -7.61 -21.01
CA ILE A 87 -7.61 -7.25 -19.59
C ILE A 87 -7.62 -8.52 -18.72
N SER A 88 -8.36 -9.56 -19.13
CA SER A 88 -8.41 -10.84 -18.41
C SER A 88 -7.05 -11.54 -18.36
N LYS A 89 -6.30 -11.51 -19.47
CA LYS A 89 -4.93 -12.06 -19.55
C LYS A 89 -3.99 -11.32 -18.60
N TYR A 90 -4.00 -9.99 -18.65
CA TYR A 90 -3.24 -9.11 -17.76
C TYR A 90 -3.51 -9.43 -16.28
N HIS A 91 -4.79 -9.49 -15.89
CA HIS A 91 -5.17 -9.78 -14.51
C HIS A 91 -4.75 -11.17 -14.08
N ARG A 92 -5.05 -12.19 -14.88
CA ARG A 92 -4.76 -13.59 -14.53
C ARG A 92 -3.26 -13.78 -14.31
N ASN A 93 -2.43 -13.34 -15.25
CA ASN A 93 -0.99 -13.57 -15.17
C ASN A 93 -0.36 -12.84 -13.98
N ASN A 94 -0.60 -11.53 -13.88
CA ASN A 94 0.02 -10.72 -12.84
C ASN A 94 -0.52 -11.03 -11.43
N THR A 95 -1.78 -11.44 -11.31
CA THR A 95 -2.32 -11.91 -10.03
C THR A 95 -1.64 -13.21 -9.60
N GLN A 96 -1.43 -14.15 -10.53
CA GLN A 96 -0.72 -15.39 -10.24
C GLN A 96 0.74 -15.13 -9.83
N LEU A 97 1.46 -14.27 -10.56
CA LEU A 97 2.83 -13.91 -10.22
C LEU A 97 2.90 -13.22 -8.85
N LEU A 98 2.00 -12.28 -8.57
CA LEU A 98 1.94 -11.60 -7.27
C LEU A 98 1.64 -12.59 -6.13
N GLN A 99 0.77 -13.58 -6.34
CA GLN A 99 0.51 -14.63 -5.36
C GLN A 99 1.73 -15.52 -5.13
N GLN A 100 2.47 -15.87 -6.20
CA GLN A 100 3.71 -16.63 -6.07
C GLN A 100 4.76 -15.88 -5.23
N LEU A 101 4.87 -14.57 -5.43
CA LEU A 101 5.72 -13.69 -4.62
C LEU A 101 5.27 -13.69 -3.15
N LEU A 102 3.97 -13.55 -2.87
CA LEU A 102 3.43 -13.54 -1.51
C LEU A 102 3.60 -14.87 -0.79
N ASP A 103 3.47 -15.98 -1.50
CA ASP A 103 3.68 -17.34 -0.97
C ASP A 103 5.16 -17.63 -0.67
N GLY A 104 6.09 -16.74 -1.04
CA GLY A 104 7.53 -16.97 -0.93
C GLY A 104 8.02 -18.13 -1.80
N LYS A 105 7.24 -18.54 -2.82
CA LYS A 105 7.59 -19.61 -3.76
C LYS A 105 8.57 -19.08 -4.81
N ASN A 106 9.73 -18.61 -4.36
CA ASN A 106 10.82 -18.18 -5.23
C ASN A 106 11.60 -19.40 -5.73
N ASN A 107 10.95 -20.27 -6.50
CA ASN A 107 11.68 -21.11 -7.45
C ASN A 107 11.86 -20.27 -8.71
N THR A 108 12.82 -19.33 -8.67
CA THR A 108 13.44 -18.68 -9.85
C THR A 108 12.44 -18.20 -10.90
N LEU A 109 12.13 -16.90 -10.88
CA LEU A 109 11.33 -16.23 -11.91
C LEU A 109 11.87 -16.48 -13.34
N GLY A 110 13.08 -17.03 -13.50
CA GLY A 110 13.64 -17.47 -14.79
C GLY A 110 14.13 -18.94 -14.91
N SER A 111 13.66 -19.91 -14.11
CA SER A 111 14.04 -21.33 -14.33
C SER A 111 12.91 -22.33 -14.63
N ASN A 112 11.63 -22.02 -14.43
CA ASN A 112 10.58 -23.08 -14.40
C ASN A 112 9.26 -22.73 -15.11
N ILE A 113 9.27 -22.18 -16.32
CA ILE A 113 8.05 -22.09 -17.14
C ILE A 113 7.88 -23.33 -18.05
N HIS A 114 8.92 -24.14 -18.26
CA HIS A 114 8.81 -25.33 -19.12
C HIS A 114 8.16 -26.56 -18.43
N ASP A 115 8.07 -26.58 -17.10
CA ASP A 115 7.59 -27.74 -16.32
C ASP A 115 6.11 -27.65 -15.87
N LEU A 116 5.41 -26.56 -16.17
CA LEU A 116 4.00 -26.37 -15.76
C LEU A 116 2.95 -26.96 -16.74
N LEU A 117 3.38 -27.73 -17.75
CA LEU A 117 2.47 -28.36 -18.74
C LEU A 117 2.48 -29.90 -18.77
N THR A 118 3.06 -30.58 -17.77
CA THR A 118 2.94 -32.04 -17.66
C THR A 118 2.17 -32.47 -16.41
N PRO A 119 1.23 -33.43 -16.51
CA PRO A 119 0.44 -33.87 -15.36
C PRO A 119 1.31 -34.61 -14.32
N PRO A 120 0.93 -34.58 -13.04
CA PRO A 120 1.79 -35.00 -11.95
C PRO A 120 1.92 -36.53 -11.91
N VAL A 121 3.15 -37.04 -11.95
CA VAL A 121 3.47 -38.40 -11.52
C VAL A 121 4.15 -38.32 -10.15
N THR A 122 3.35 -38.57 -9.11
CA THR A 122 3.63 -39.00 -7.71
C THR A 122 4.86 -38.52 -6.91
N PRO A 123 4.71 -38.43 -5.57
CA PRO A 123 5.57 -37.61 -4.73
C PRO A 123 6.81 -38.37 -4.24
N ILE A 124 7.97 -37.73 -4.28
CA ILE A 124 9.11 -38.13 -3.45
C ILE A 124 9.55 -36.93 -2.62
N SER A 125 9.37 -37.12 -1.33
CA SER A 125 9.92 -36.35 -0.21
C SER A 125 11.39 -35.97 -0.42
N SER A 126 11.71 -34.69 -0.29
CA SER A 126 13.00 -34.29 0.28
C SER A 126 12.85 -32.99 1.07
N SER A 127 12.94 -33.15 2.37
CA SER A 127 13.22 -32.12 3.35
C SER A 127 14.61 -31.55 3.10
N ARG A 128 14.70 -30.27 2.79
CA ARG A 128 15.92 -29.49 3.05
C ARG A 128 15.58 -28.04 3.36
N SER A 129 15.36 -27.84 4.66
CA SER A 129 15.44 -26.55 5.34
C SER A 129 16.84 -25.97 5.09
N GLY A 130 16.90 -24.99 4.19
CA GLY A 130 18.05 -24.11 3.97
C GLY A 130 17.79 -22.80 4.70
N ARG A 131 18.48 -22.63 5.82
CA ARG A 131 18.56 -21.41 6.63
C ARG A 131 18.85 -20.18 5.75
N TYR A 132 17.92 -19.23 5.70
CA TYR A 132 18.26 -17.84 5.46
C TYR A 132 18.70 -17.24 6.80
N SER A 133 19.98 -16.92 6.87
CA SER A 133 20.68 -16.35 8.01
C SER A 133 21.22 -15.00 7.52
N TYR A 134 20.89 -13.92 8.25
CA TYR A 134 21.26 -12.52 8.02
C TYR A 134 20.59 -11.83 6.82
N LEU A 135 19.30 -11.50 6.99
CA LEU A 135 18.74 -10.26 6.48
C LEU A 135 18.11 -9.53 7.66
N ASP A 136 18.30 -8.21 7.70
CA ASP A 136 17.74 -7.30 8.70
C ASP A 136 16.30 -7.62 9.06
N GLU A 137 15.96 -7.34 10.32
CA GLU A 137 14.71 -7.60 11.04
C GLU A 137 13.48 -6.83 10.50
N ASP A 138 13.36 -6.63 9.18
CA ASP A 138 12.24 -5.97 8.50
C ASP A 138 11.19 -6.96 7.95
N VAL A 139 11.15 -8.19 8.48
CA VAL A 139 10.03 -9.12 8.21
C VAL A 139 8.80 -8.60 8.95
N ILE A 140 7.99 -7.78 8.26
CA ILE A 140 6.75 -7.17 8.75
C ILE A 140 5.88 -8.26 9.41
N PRO A 141 5.79 -8.33 10.75
CA PRO A 141 5.08 -9.42 11.43
C PRO A 141 3.55 -9.35 11.24
N ASN A 142 3.05 -8.28 10.62
CA ASN A 142 1.63 -7.98 10.42
C ASN A 142 1.32 -7.56 8.97
N SER A 143 1.97 -8.18 7.97
CA SER A 143 1.67 -7.88 6.56
C SER A 143 0.20 -8.19 6.26
N THR A 144 -0.60 -7.15 6.04
CA THR A 144 -2.02 -7.31 5.68
C THR A 144 -2.18 -7.81 4.24
N LEU A 145 -1.14 -7.67 3.44
CA LEU A 145 -1.06 -8.11 2.05
C LEU A 145 -1.11 -9.64 1.90
N GLY A 146 -0.36 -10.38 2.71
CA GLY A 146 -0.13 -11.83 2.51
C GLY A 146 -1.39 -12.72 2.56
N THR A 147 -2.46 -12.29 3.20
CA THR A 147 -3.71 -13.09 3.33
C THR A 147 -4.87 -12.58 2.48
N LYS A 148 -4.72 -11.45 1.78
CA LYS A 148 -5.86 -10.72 1.19
C LYS A 148 -5.69 -10.29 -0.27
N VAL A 149 -4.52 -10.51 -0.89
CA VAL A 149 -4.35 -10.15 -2.30
C VAL A 149 -4.97 -11.21 -3.19
N HIS A 150 -6.07 -10.84 -3.85
CA HIS A 150 -6.79 -11.71 -4.79
C HIS A 150 -6.73 -11.18 -6.23
N SER A 151 -6.10 -10.02 -6.42
CA SER A 151 -5.98 -9.34 -7.71
C SER A 151 -4.71 -8.49 -7.72
N ASN A 152 -4.12 -8.32 -8.90
CA ASN A 152 -3.07 -7.34 -9.15
C ASN A 152 -3.58 -5.89 -9.27
N THR A 153 -4.90 -5.68 -9.25
CA THR A 153 -5.49 -4.34 -9.22
C THR A 153 -6.07 -4.03 -7.84
N PHE A 154 -5.65 -2.88 -7.30
CA PHE A 154 -5.99 -2.40 -5.97
C PHE A 154 -6.91 -1.19 -6.08
N ARG A 155 -8.09 -1.32 -5.48
CA ARG A 155 -9.07 -0.24 -5.33
C ARG A 155 -9.15 0.13 -3.86
N LYS A 156 -8.17 0.90 -3.43
CA LYS A 156 -8.01 1.32 -2.05
C LYS A 156 -7.98 2.83 -1.99
N SER A 157 -8.70 3.38 -1.03
CA SER A 157 -8.80 4.80 -0.77
C SER A 157 -8.21 5.14 0.60
N HIS A 158 -7.89 6.42 0.80
CA HIS A 158 -7.39 6.96 2.06
C HIS A 158 -6.18 6.18 2.63
N LEU A 159 -6.18 5.91 3.94
CA LEU A 159 -5.09 5.27 4.67
C LEU A 159 -4.73 3.88 4.11
N GLU A 160 -5.70 3.08 3.68
CA GLU A 160 -5.45 1.73 3.18
C GLU A 160 -4.61 1.73 1.90
N LYS A 161 -4.83 2.72 1.02
CA LYS A 161 -4.04 2.89 -0.21
C LYS A 161 -2.55 2.98 0.10
N PHE A 162 -2.18 3.87 1.02
CA PHE A 162 -0.79 4.09 1.41
C PHE A 162 -0.19 2.89 2.12
N LYS A 163 -0.96 2.18 2.96
CA LYS A 163 -0.51 0.95 3.62
C LYS A 163 -0.19 -0.14 2.60
N VAL A 164 -1.15 -0.48 1.74
CA VAL A 164 -1.00 -1.55 0.74
C VAL A 164 0.12 -1.20 -0.25
N PHE A 165 0.18 0.05 -0.71
CA PHE A 165 1.24 0.51 -1.60
C PHE A 165 2.62 0.35 -0.96
N ASN A 166 2.82 0.82 0.27
CA ASN A 166 4.11 0.71 0.93
C ASN A 166 4.46 -0.72 1.37
N GLU A 167 3.47 -1.59 1.61
CA GLU A 167 3.68 -3.03 1.80
C GLU A 167 4.17 -3.69 0.50
N LEU A 168 3.61 -3.33 -0.67
CA LEU A 168 4.09 -3.80 -1.97
C LEU A 168 5.52 -3.34 -2.26
N ILE A 169 5.85 -2.09 -1.97
CA ILE A 169 7.23 -1.60 -2.12
C ILE A 169 8.20 -2.42 -1.27
N SER A 170 7.85 -2.71 -0.02
CA SER A 170 8.67 -3.58 0.85
C SER A 170 8.76 -5.01 0.32
N LEU A 171 7.66 -5.58 -0.17
CA LEU A 171 7.65 -6.91 -0.79
C LEU A 171 8.56 -6.99 -2.01
N PHE A 172 8.46 -6.02 -2.93
CA PHE A 172 9.27 -6.02 -4.14
C PHE A 172 10.76 -5.82 -3.84
N LYS A 173 11.10 -5.00 -2.84
CA LYS A 173 12.47 -4.82 -2.37
C LYS A 173 13.06 -6.08 -1.71
N SER A 174 12.24 -6.94 -1.12
CA SER A 174 12.73 -8.16 -0.45
C SER A 174 12.99 -9.34 -1.39
N MET A 175 12.48 -9.30 -2.62
CA MET A 175 12.55 -10.43 -3.55
C MET A 175 13.95 -10.66 -4.11
N GLU A 176 14.62 -9.61 -4.59
CA GLU A 176 16.02 -9.66 -5.02
C GLU A 176 16.66 -8.27 -4.89
N SER A 177 17.91 -8.20 -4.43
CA SER A 177 18.61 -6.93 -4.16
C SER A 177 18.82 -6.04 -5.38
N ASN A 178 18.65 -6.57 -6.59
CA ASN A 178 18.97 -5.88 -7.83
C ASN A 178 17.73 -5.47 -8.62
N ASN A 179 16.54 -5.92 -8.25
CA ASN A 179 15.32 -5.64 -9.02
C ASN A 179 14.79 -4.25 -8.67
N ASN A 180 14.51 -3.49 -9.72
CA ASN A 180 14.03 -2.12 -9.60
C ASN A 180 12.52 -2.04 -9.85
N ILE A 181 11.92 -1.07 -9.18
CA ILE A 181 10.48 -0.78 -9.19
C ILE A 181 10.28 0.49 -10.01
N LEU A 182 9.33 0.47 -10.93
CA LEU A 182 8.89 1.65 -11.68
C LEU A 182 7.44 1.98 -11.35
N ILE A 183 7.22 3.16 -10.78
CA ILE A 183 5.90 3.68 -10.44
C ILE A 183 5.44 4.64 -11.54
N LEU A 184 4.27 4.39 -12.11
CA LEU A 184 3.78 5.07 -13.30
C LEU A 184 2.45 5.74 -13.01
N SER A 185 2.27 6.91 -13.61
CA SER A 185 0.97 7.56 -13.77
C SER A 185 0.77 7.97 -15.22
N GLU A 186 -0.37 8.55 -15.55
CA GLU A 186 -0.62 9.01 -16.92
C GLU A 186 0.38 10.08 -17.35
N PHE A 187 0.62 11.08 -16.50
CA PHE A 187 1.45 12.25 -16.83
C PHE A 187 2.78 12.30 -16.08
N GLY A 188 2.95 11.53 -15.00
CA GLY A 188 4.20 11.48 -14.24
C GLY A 188 4.40 12.64 -13.26
N ASN A 189 3.39 13.52 -13.12
CA ASN A 189 3.33 14.64 -12.17
C ASN A 189 1.95 14.74 -11.48
N ASP A 190 1.17 13.67 -11.55
CA ASP A 190 -0.19 13.58 -11.03
C ASP A 190 -0.25 13.58 -9.50
N TYR A 191 -1.35 14.09 -8.96
CA TYR A 191 -1.59 14.16 -7.52
C TYR A 191 -1.45 12.78 -6.83
N GLU A 192 -2.02 11.73 -7.44
CA GLU A 192 -1.98 10.36 -6.91
C GLU A 192 -0.56 9.79 -6.89
N LEU A 193 0.23 10.04 -7.94
CA LEU A 193 1.63 9.61 -7.98
C LEU A 193 2.42 10.33 -6.88
N MET A 194 2.31 11.65 -6.82
CA MET A 194 3.09 12.46 -5.89
C MET A 194 2.80 12.11 -4.44
N THR A 195 1.52 11.92 -4.07
CA THR A 195 1.16 11.51 -2.69
C THR A 195 1.71 10.14 -2.33
N LEU A 196 1.73 9.18 -3.27
CA LEU A 196 2.33 7.86 -3.04
C LEU A 196 3.86 7.93 -2.92
N LEU A 197 4.55 8.71 -3.76
CA LEU A 197 6.01 8.91 -3.66
C LEU A 197 6.39 9.54 -2.32
N ILE A 198 5.65 10.55 -1.88
CA ILE A 198 5.82 11.18 -0.56
C ILE A 198 5.66 10.15 0.57
N SER A 199 4.67 9.27 0.47
CA SER A 199 4.45 8.23 1.48
C SER A 199 5.64 7.27 1.64
N ILE A 200 6.43 7.03 0.58
CA ILE A 200 7.65 6.22 0.64
C ILE A 200 8.70 6.92 1.50
N ILE A 201 8.91 8.22 1.27
CA ILE A 201 9.89 9.02 2.02
C ILE A 201 9.50 9.05 3.49
N MET A 202 8.23 9.29 3.78
CA MET A 202 7.72 9.38 5.15
C MET A 202 7.73 8.03 5.88
N LYS A 203 7.58 6.92 5.15
CA LYS A 203 7.80 5.58 5.73
C LYS A 203 9.27 5.36 6.08
N LYS A 204 10.18 5.81 5.22
CA LYS A 204 11.63 5.68 5.43
C LYS A 204 12.13 6.55 6.57
N ASP A 205 11.62 7.77 6.68
CA ASP A 205 11.92 8.69 7.77
C ASP A 205 10.63 9.34 8.30
N PRO A 206 10.04 8.78 9.38
CA PRO A 206 8.80 9.29 9.96
C PRO A 206 8.90 10.70 10.55
N SER A 207 10.12 11.24 10.71
CA SER A 207 10.33 12.60 11.24
C SER A 207 10.14 13.68 10.18
N VAL A 208 10.23 13.33 8.90
CA VAL A 208 10.12 14.26 7.76
C VAL A 208 8.68 14.75 7.62
N SER A 209 8.51 16.06 7.42
CA SER A 209 7.20 16.67 7.16
C SER A 209 6.71 16.38 5.75
N VAL A 210 5.40 16.44 5.51
CA VAL A 210 4.82 16.29 4.15
C VAL A 210 5.44 17.30 3.17
N MET A 211 5.70 18.53 3.62
CA MET A 211 6.28 19.59 2.80
C MET A 211 7.73 19.29 2.41
N ASP A 212 8.55 18.83 3.34
CA ASP A 212 9.95 18.49 3.08
C ASP A 212 10.05 17.27 2.17
N ALA A 213 9.21 16.25 2.39
CA ALA A 213 9.12 15.09 1.52
C ALA A 213 8.68 15.47 0.11
N LEU A 214 7.68 16.35 -0.03
CA LEU A 214 7.24 16.89 -1.31
C LEU A 214 8.38 17.63 -2.02
N GLN A 215 9.12 18.48 -1.31
CA GLN A 215 10.26 19.20 -1.86
C GLN A 215 11.38 18.25 -2.31
N PHE A 216 11.61 17.16 -1.57
CA PHE A 216 12.52 16.10 -1.99
C PHE A 216 12.05 15.46 -3.29
N VAL A 217 10.79 15.01 -3.39
CA VAL A 217 10.27 14.41 -4.64
C VAL A 217 10.40 15.40 -5.80
N LYS A 218 10.11 16.69 -5.59
CA LYS A 218 10.30 17.76 -6.58
C LYS A 218 11.74 17.81 -7.08
N SER A 219 12.71 17.77 -6.16
CA SER A 219 14.14 17.82 -6.51
C SER A 219 14.63 16.60 -7.28
N SER A 220 13.95 15.45 -7.16
CA SER A 220 14.23 14.23 -7.92
C SER A 220 13.70 14.28 -9.36
N ARG A 221 12.95 15.32 -9.73
CA ARG A 221 12.35 15.44 -11.06
C ARG A 221 13.26 16.17 -12.04
N TYR A 222 13.24 15.71 -13.30
CA TYR A 222 13.88 16.41 -14.42
C TYR A 222 12.95 17.39 -15.14
N SER A 223 11.64 17.32 -14.86
CA SER A 223 10.62 18.12 -15.53
C SER A 223 10.27 19.35 -14.70
N ASP A 224 10.30 20.51 -15.36
CA ASP A 224 9.84 21.79 -14.82
C ASP A 224 8.30 21.90 -14.79
N GLU A 225 7.58 20.87 -15.27
CA GLU A 225 6.13 20.90 -15.26
C GLU A 225 5.59 21.00 -13.82
N PRO A 226 4.66 21.93 -13.57
CA PRO A 226 4.12 22.15 -12.24
C PRO A 226 3.45 20.88 -11.75
N ILE A 227 3.62 20.60 -10.46
CA ILE A 227 2.88 19.51 -9.83
C ILE A 227 1.41 19.90 -9.80
N VAL A 228 0.57 18.95 -10.19
CA VAL A 228 -0.87 19.14 -10.14
C VAL A 228 -1.31 19.18 -8.68
N LYS A 229 -1.92 20.31 -8.28
CA LYS A 229 -2.61 20.51 -6.99
C LYS A 229 -1.70 20.36 -5.75
N GLU A 230 -0.56 21.05 -5.72
CA GLU A 230 0.39 21.04 -4.60
C GLU A 230 -0.27 21.27 -3.23
N GLU A 231 -1.17 22.25 -3.13
CA GLU A 231 -1.93 22.51 -1.90
C GLU A 231 -2.79 21.30 -1.48
N GLN A 232 -3.40 20.59 -2.43
CA GLN A 232 -4.20 19.40 -2.11
C GLN A 232 -3.33 18.25 -1.61
N ILE A 233 -2.08 18.14 -2.08
CA ILE A 233 -1.12 17.13 -1.60
C ILE A 233 -0.82 17.38 -0.12
N ILE A 234 -0.52 18.62 0.24
CA ILE A 234 -0.20 19.03 1.62
C ILE A 234 -1.38 18.72 2.55
N TRP A 235 -2.62 18.94 2.09
CA TRP A 235 -3.84 18.69 2.86
C TRP A 235 -4.47 17.33 2.60
N SER A 236 -3.73 16.38 2.01
CA SER A 236 -4.24 15.04 1.72
C SER A 236 -4.51 14.28 3.01
N SER A 237 -5.79 14.16 3.38
CA SER A 237 -6.20 13.52 4.64
C SER A 237 -5.73 12.06 4.74
N GLY A 238 -5.73 11.32 3.63
CA GLY A 238 -5.22 9.96 3.59
C GLY A 238 -3.72 9.87 3.88
N LEU A 239 -2.94 10.81 3.32
CA LEU A 239 -1.49 10.87 3.51
C LEU A 239 -1.13 11.29 4.94
N ILE A 240 -1.81 12.31 5.47
CA ILE A 240 -1.63 12.78 6.86
C ILE A 240 -1.95 11.63 7.83
N ASN A 241 -3.09 10.95 7.64
CA ASN A 241 -3.46 9.80 8.47
C ASN A 241 -2.42 8.68 8.38
N TYR A 242 -1.84 8.47 7.19
CA TYR A 242 -0.76 7.50 7.01
C TYR A 242 0.52 7.91 7.74
N HIS A 243 0.89 9.19 7.70
CA HIS A 243 2.04 9.71 8.44
C HIS A 243 1.90 9.48 9.94
N GLU A 244 0.77 9.86 10.52
CA GLU A 244 0.49 9.66 11.93
C GLU A 244 0.50 8.16 12.29
N PHE A 245 -0.03 7.31 11.41
CA PHE A 245 0.06 5.86 11.58
C PHE A 245 1.52 5.36 11.59
N VAL A 246 2.35 5.83 10.66
CA VAL A 246 3.77 5.44 10.58
C VAL A 246 4.53 5.97 11.81
N ARG A 247 4.30 7.20 12.24
CA ARG A 247 4.93 7.79 13.44
C ARG A 247 4.56 7.02 14.70
N ALA A 248 3.27 6.71 14.88
CA ALA A 248 2.80 5.91 16.01
C ALA A 248 3.39 4.49 15.99
N SER A 249 3.57 3.91 14.80
CA SER A 249 4.17 2.57 14.65
C SER A 249 5.69 2.58 14.87
N GLY A 250 6.40 3.62 14.40
CA GLY A 250 7.85 3.79 14.55
C GLY A 250 8.28 4.13 15.98
N MET A 251 7.40 4.77 16.76
CA MET A 251 7.62 5.00 18.20
C MET A 251 7.65 3.70 19.03
N PHE A 252 7.23 2.56 18.47
CA PHE A 252 7.12 1.30 19.21
C PHE A 252 8.33 0.36 19.07
N TRP A 253 9.39 0.72 18.33
CA TRP A 253 10.50 -0.19 18.01
C TRP A 253 11.89 0.24 18.52
N GLY A 254 12.00 1.27 19.37
CA GLY A 254 13.29 1.73 19.93
C GLY A 254 13.35 1.72 21.46
N LEU A 255 13.76 0.57 22.04
CA LEU A 255 14.33 0.41 23.39
C LEU A 255 13.45 0.76 24.62
N GLY A 256 12.95 -0.28 25.32
CA GLY A 256 12.89 -0.24 26.79
C GLY A 256 11.53 -0.26 27.51
N SER A 257 10.60 -1.16 27.15
CA SER A 257 9.58 -1.61 28.12
C SER A 257 9.84 -3.06 28.56
N THR A 258 11.05 -3.32 29.02
CA THR A 258 11.35 -4.32 30.05
C THR A 258 11.33 -3.65 31.43
N MET A 259 10.30 -2.87 31.77
CA MET A 259 9.93 -2.66 33.19
C MET A 259 8.84 -3.67 33.54
N GLY A 260 9.25 -4.94 33.61
CA GLY A 260 8.31 -6.01 33.81
C GLY A 260 8.91 -7.35 34.17
N GLN A 261 10.16 -7.42 34.67
CA GLN A 261 10.60 -8.60 35.42
C GLN A 261 11.55 -8.26 36.58
N LYS A 262 11.08 -8.63 37.77
CA LYS A 262 11.83 -9.11 38.94
C LYS A 262 12.66 -8.08 39.72
N LEU A 263 11.97 -7.39 40.64
CA LEU A 263 12.52 -7.15 41.97
C LEU A 263 11.50 -7.61 43.03
N GLY A 264 11.90 -8.55 43.87
CA GLY A 264 11.22 -8.84 45.14
C GLY A 264 10.15 -9.92 45.09
N SER A 265 10.59 -11.17 45.22
CA SER A 265 9.82 -12.25 45.83
C SER A 265 9.16 -11.75 47.14
N PRO A 266 7.83 -11.85 47.34
CA PRO A 266 7.28 -11.69 48.67
C PRO A 266 7.59 -12.96 49.44
N THR A 267 8.58 -12.86 50.32
CA THR A 267 8.84 -13.83 51.38
C THR A 267 7.54 -14.11 52.10
N ARG A 268 7.14 -15.38 52.01
CA ARG A 268 6.04 -16.03 52.69
C ARG A 268 6.14 -15.78 54.20
N MET A 269 5.40 -14.79 54.73
CA MET A 269 5.15 -14.67 56.16
C MET A 269 3.72 -15.10 56.49
N ASN A 270 3.66 -16.22 57.21
CA ASN A 270 2.49 -16.66 57.97
C ASN A 270 2.05 -15.55 58.94
N LYS A 271 0.77 -15.14 58.89
CA LYS A 271 0.09 -14.60 60.07
C LYS A 271 -1.40 -14.93 60.08
N LYS A 272 -1.65 -16.07 60.72
CA LYS A 272 -2.76 -16.43 61.62
C LYS A 272 -3.82 -15.33 61.89
N ASN A 273 -5.07 -15.69 61.59
CA ASN A 273 -6.35 -15.39 62.26
C ASN A 273 -6.48 -14.13 63.13
N ARG A 274 -7.50 -13.31 62.83
CA ARG A 274 -8.53 -12.99 63.82
C ARG A 274 -9.85 -12.56 63.17
N VAL A 275 -10.90 -12.94 63.87
CA VAL A 275 -12.32 -13.00 63.54
C VAL A 275 -13.06 -11.89 64.30
N ASN A 276 -14.18 -11.47 63.72
CA ASN A 276 -15.42 -10.90 64.29
C ASN A 276 -15.68 -9.38 64.40
N GLU A 277 -16.94 -9.10 63.97
CA GLU A 277 -17.95 -8.18 64.55
C GLU A 277 -17.74 -6.67 64.37
N GLU A 278 -18.76 -5.82 64.20
CA GLU A 278 -20.18 -5.84 63.84
C GLU A 278 -20.62 -4.35 63.88
N ALA A 279 -21.85 -4.06 63.45
CA ALA A 279 -22.62 -2.82 63.69
C ALA A 279 -22.29 -1.57 62.81
N MET A 280 -23.18 -1.06 61.95
CA MET A 280 -24.57 -0.55 62.09
C MET A 280 -24.61 0.96 62.35
N HIS A 281 -25.10 1.75 61.37
CA HIS A 281 -26.10 2.81 61.56
C HIS A 281 -26.52 3.47 60.22
N ASP A 282 -27.83 3.38 59.94
CA ASP A 282 -28.81 4.43 59.54
C ASP A 282 -28.32 5.71 58.83
N GLY A 283 -29.04 6.33 57.88
CA GLY A 283 -30.38 6.15 57.37
C GLY A 283 -30.78 7.33 56.44
N ILE A 284 -31.72 7.06 55.52
CA ILE A 284 -32.85 7.89 55.05
C ILE A 284 -32.59 9.37 54.63
N ILE A 285 -32.89 9.71 53.36
CA ILE A 285 -33.94 10.67 52.91
C ILE A 285 -33.78 10.95 51.38
N SER A 286 -34.75 10.47 50.61
CA SER A 286 -35.29 11.13 49.38
C SER A 286 -36.48 11.99 49.84
N PRO A 287 -36.95 13.07 49.16
CA PRO A 287 -37.35 13.03 47.73
C PRO A 287 -37.29 14.38 46.94
N SER A 288 -37.65 14.31 45.65
CA SER A 288 -38.69 15.15 45.00
C SER A 288 -38.32 15.89 43.69
N ALA A 289 -39.05 15.47 42.65
CA ALA A 289 -39.71 16.25 41.60
C ALA A 289 -38.95 17.02 40.48
N LYS A 290 -39.42 16.71 39.25
CA LYS A 290 -39.32 17.38 37.93
C LYS A 290 -40.11 18.73 37.91
N PRO A 291 -40.41 19.44 36.78
CA PRO A 291 -40.10 19.25 35.34
C PRO A 291 -39.82 20.53 34.48
N ALA A 292 -39.65 20.30 33.16
CA ALA A 292 -40.03 21.12 31.97
C ALA A 292 -39.16 22.35 31.63
N THR A 293 -38.59 22.47 30.43
CA THR A 293 -39.15 22.97 29.13
C THR A 293 -37.92 23.35 28.27
N ALA A 294 -37.88 23.56 26.95
CA ALA A 294 -38.71 23.37 25.77
C ALA A 294 -37.78 23.68 24.56
N ASP A 295 -38.07 23.06 23.42
CA ASP A 295 -38.07 23.60 22.05
C ASP A 295 -36.90 24.41 21.44
N GLY A 296 -36.60 24.09 20.17
CA GLY A 296 -36.01 25.04 19.21
C GLY A 296 -34.97 24.43 18.27
N CYS A 297 -35.34 23.46 17.43
CA CYS A 297 -35.56 23.66 15.98
C CYS A 297 -34.32 24.04 15.14
N LEU A 298 -33.79 23.04 14.43
CA LEU A 298 -32.92 23.16 13.27
C LEU A 298 -33.64 23.88 12.11
N GLN A 299 -32.99 24.84 11.46
CA GLN A 299 -33.16 25.04 10.02
C GLN A 299 -31.82 25.26 9.32
N ARG A 300 -31.45 24.28 8.50
CA ARG A 300 -30.41 24.35 7.46
C ARG A 300 -30.99 25.12 6.26
N LYS A 301 -30.29 26.16 5.79
CA LYS A 301 -30.53 26.75 4.47
C LYS A 301 -29.64 26.04 3.44
N ILE A 302 -30.28 25.32 2.52
CA ILE A 302 -29.69 24.79 1.30
C ILE A 302 -29.87 25.88 0.23
N ALA A 303 -28.78 26.39 -0.34
CA ALA A 303 -28.81 27.27 -1.50
C ALA A 303 -28.62 26.43 -2.78
N SER A 304 -29.60 26.50 -3.66
CA SER A 304 -29.70 25.79 -4.93
C SER A 304 -29.06 26.61 -6.06
N CYS A 305 -28.12 26.01 -6.79
CA CYS A 305 -27.53 26.56 -8.00
C CYS A 305 -28.50 26.47 -9.19
N LYS A 306 -28.81 27.63 -9.79
CA LYS A 306 -29.49 27.72 -11.09
C LYS A 306 -28.48 27.69 -12.22
N ARG A 307 -28.61 26.68 -13.08
CA ARG A 307 -28.06 26.60 -14.45
C ARG A 307 -28.77 27.62 -15.35
N VAL A 308 -28.02 28.37 -16.13
CA VAL A 308 -28.51 29.02 -17.36
C VAL A 308 -27.62 28.56 -18.50
N ARG A 309 -28.26 27.94 -19.49
CA ARG A 309 -27.68 27.58 -20.79
C ARG A 309 -27.59 28.84 -21.65
N ILE A 310 -26.49 28.99 -22.37
CA ILE A 310 -26.48 29.47 -23.76
C ILE A 310 -25.58 28.49 -24.51
#